data_AF-A0A3C0GD94-F1
#
_entry.id   AF-A0A3C0GD94-F1
#
_cell.length_a   1.000
_cell.length_b   1.000
_cell.length_c   1.000
_cell.angle_alpha   90.00
_cell.angle_beta   90.00
_cell.angle_gamma   90.00
#
_symmetry.space_group_name_H-M   'P 1'
#
loop_
_entity.id
_entity.type
_entity.pdbx_description
1 polymer ?
#
loop_
_entity_poly.entity_id
_entity_poly.type
_entity_poly.pdbx_seq_one_letter_code
_entity_poly.pdbx_strand_id
1 'polypeptide(L)'
;MGVDKNFYNEASASKLGWDPTWFGEKYFDDKLVRSIKKWQKANGLTSDGLCGPTTFRRLWTERQSEIDDHKPVSCQYANYIVYNNDFFPIEWDKVVLWSEPGALKANPGTHYSYAGRPKRNIRYFVNHWDVCLSSKSCASVLNKRGISSHFVIDNDGTIYQTLDMQHGAWHAGSERANRASVGVEITNAYYPKYQDWYIKNGFGERPLVENAWVHHTKLEPFLGFYPQQIEALKALWKAIHKATGIPYETPLNQFGNTSTQYEQRVPYGKFSGFVSHYHVSKRKIDCAGLDIKTLLEDIEED
;
A
#
# COMPACT_ATOMS: atom_id res chain seq x y z
N MET A 1 33.06 28.30 1.61
CA MET A 1 33.24 27.03 2.33
C MET A 1 32.88 25.89 1.40
N GLY A 2 33.77 24.92 1.22
CA GLY A 2 33.45 23.74 0.42
C GLY A 2 32.37 22.92 1.13
N VAL A 3 31.41 22.39 0.37
CA VAL A 3 30.41 21.46 0.92
C VAL A 3 31.14 20.18 1.34
N ASP A 4 30.99 19.77 2.59
CA ASP A 4 31.38 18.44 3.04
C ASP A 4 30.47 17.42 2.37
N LYS A 5 31.04 16.68 1.42
CA LYS A 5 30.30 15.74 0.56
C LYS A 5 29.88 14.49 1.31
N ASN A 6 30.64 14.08 2.33
CA ASN A 6 30.34 12.91 3.13
C ASN A 6 29.14 13.23 4.02
N PHE A 7 29.17 14.37 4.71
CA PHE A 7 28.04 14.87 5.49
C PHE A 7 26.79 15.11 4.63
N TYR A 8 26.95 15.72 3.44
CA TYR A 8 25.84 15.92 2.52
C TYR A 8 25.20 14.59 2.10
N ASN A 9 26.01 13.60 1.71
CA ASN A 9 25.52 12.32 1.24
C ASN A 9 24.87 11.51 2.36
N GLU A 10 25.38 11.57 3.58
CA GLU A 10 24.75 10.97 4.75
C GLU A 10 23.37 11.59 5.04
N ALA A 11 23.29 12.93 5.06
CA ALA A 11 22.04 13.65 5.24
C ALA A 11 21.04 13.39 4.09
N SER A 12 21.54 13.33 2.85
CA SER A 12 20.73 13.01 1.67
C SER A 12 20.21 11.58 1.70
N ALA A 13 21.05 10.62 2.09
CA ALA A 13 20.67 9.22 2.27
C ALA A 13 19.58 9.05 3.32
N SER A 14 19.73 9.71 4.48
CA SER A 14 18.71 9.75 5.52
C SER A 14 17.38 10.34 5.01
N LYS A 15 17.46 11.42 4.22
CA LYS A 15 16.27 12.14 3.71
C LYS A 15 15.57 11.44 2.55
N LEU A 16 16.32 10.83 1.63
CA LEU A 16 15.80 10.26 0.37
C LEU A 16 15.69 8.73 0.42
N GLY A 17 16.29 8.07 1.41
CA GLY A 17 16.20 6.63 1.63
C GLY A 17 17.03 5.80 0.66
N TRP A 18 18.26 6.22 0.36
CA TRP A 18 19.26 5.43 -0.38
C TRP A 18 20.46 5.08 0.51
N ASP A 19 21.27 4.11 0.10
CA ASP A 19 22.39 3.59 0.89
C ASP A 19 23.70 3.54 0.06
N PRO A 20 24.91 3.72 0.66
CA PRO A 20 26.19 3.65 -0.06
C PRO A 20 26.37 2.39 -0.91
N THR A 21 25.76 1.28 -0.51
CA THR A 21 25.81 0.01 -1.25
C THR A 21 25.20 0.12 -2.65
N TRP A 22 24.34 1.10 -2.89
CA TRP A 22 23.74 1.35 -4.21
C TRP A 22 24.76 1.85 -5.23
N PHE A 23 25.90 2.34 -4.76
CA PHE A 23 27.06 2.72 -5.57
C PHE A 23 28.24 1.73 -5.42
N GLY A 24 28.01 0.56 -4.80
CA GLY A 24 29.03 -0.45 -4.56
C GLY A 24 29.96 -0.17 -3.38
N GLU A 25 29.58 0.74 -2.48
CA GLU A 25 30.41 1.15 -1.33
C GLU A 25 29.75 0.85 0.01
N LYS A 26 30.51 0.86 1.10
CA LYS A 26 30.01 0.48 2.44
C LYS A 26 29.77 1.65 3.38
N TYR A 27 30.46 2.77 3.16
CA TYR A 27 30.53 3.87 4.12
C TYR A 27 30.36 5.22 3.42
N PHE A 28 29.93 6.24 4.17
CA PHE A 28 29.88 7.63 3.69
C PHE A 28 31.27 8.26 3.76
N ASP A 29 32.13 7.87 2.83
CA ASP A 29 33.52 8.32 2.75
C ASP A 29 33.88 8.84 1.34
N ASP A 30 35.14 9.26 1.18
CA ASP A 30 35.65 9.74 -0.11
C ASP A 30 35.59 8.68 -1.21
N LYS A 31 35.52 7.39 -0.85
CA LYS A 31 35.36 6.29 -1.80
C LYS A 31 33.94 6.31 -2.37
N LEU A 32 32.92 6.47 -1.54
CA LEU A 32 31.54 6.71 -1.98
C LEU A 32 31.43 7.93 -2.89
N VAL A 33 32.05 9.06 -2.53
CA VAL A 33 32.04 10.26 -3.38
C VAL A 33 32.62 9.99 -4.77
N ARG A 34 33.72 9.23 -4.87
CA ARG A 34 34.30 8.82 -6.15
C ARG A 34 33.38 7.89 -6.95
N SER A 35 32.72 6.95 -6.28
CA SER A 35 31.79 6.01 -6.92
C SER A 35 30.52 6.72 -7.42
N ILE A 36 29.99 7.69 -6.66
CA ILE A 36 28.89 8.57 -7.11
C ILE A 36 29.32 9.38 -8.34
N LYS A 37 30.52 9.98 -8.33
CA LYS A 37 31.04 10.72 -9.49
C LYS A 37 31.12 9.85 -10.75
N LYS A 38 31.65 8.64 -10.61
CA LYS A 38 31.77 7.67 -11.70
C LYS A 38 30.39 7.31 -12.26
N TRP A 39 29.44 7.02 -11.38
CA TRP A 39 28.07 6.69 -11.75
C TRP A 39 27.35 7.88 -12.43
N GLN A 40 27.49 9.10 -11.89
CA GLN A 40 26.93 10.31 -12.50
C GLN A 40 27.48 10.55 -13.90
N LYS A 41 28.80 10.39 -14.09
CA LYS A 41 29.44 10.54 -15.40
C LYS A 41 28.92 9.52 -16.41
N ALA A 42 28.79 8.25 -16.00
CA ALA A 42 28.25 7.18 -16.84
C ALA A 42 26.78 7.44 -17.25
N ASN A 43 26.01 8.11 -16.39
CA ASN A 43 24.60 8.40 -16.59
C ASN A 43 24.30 9.81 -17.12
N GLY A 44 25.31 10.53 -17.62
CA GLY A 44 25.16 11.86 -18.22
C GLY A 44 24.72 12.96 -17.25
N LEU A 45 25.03 12.83 -15.97
CA LEU A 45 24.77 13.82 -14.93
C LEU A 45 26.04 14.62 -14.57
N THR A 46 25.86 15.77 -13.94
CA THR A 46 26.95 16.53 -13.34
C THR A 46 27.70 15.67 -12.32
N SER A 47 28.98 15.43 -12.55
CA SER A 47 29.84 14.54 -11.74
C SER A 47 30.39 15.26 -10.49
N ASP A 48 29.48 15.71 -9.63
CA ASP A 48 29.81 16.44 -8.41
C ASP A 48 30.09 15.54 -7.20
N GLY A 49 29.70 14.26 -7.27
CA GLY A 49 29.84 13.28 -6.18
C GLY A 49 28.79 13.42 -5.08
N LEU A 50 27.71 14.15 -5.36
CA LEU A 50 26.60 14.38 -4.46
C LEU A 50 25.37 13.62 -4.97
N CYS A 51 24.85 12.70 -4.15
CA CYS A 51 23.60 12.03 -4.48
C CYS A 51 22.40 12.89 -4.04
N GLY A 52 22.17 13.99 -4.76
CA GLY A 52 20.98 14.84 -4.59
C GLY A 52 19.73 14.25 -5.26
N PRO A 53 18.58 14.95 -5.21
CA PRO A 53 17.31 14.46 -5.74
C PRO A 53 17.34 13.96 -7.20
N THR A 54 18.11 14.62 -8.07
CA THR A 54 18.24 14.23 -9.48
C THR A 54 19.06 12.93 -9.65
N THR A 55 20.19 12.82 -8.96
CA THR A 55 21.01 11.59 -8.92
C THR A 55 20.19 10.43 -8.36
N PHE A 56 19.51 10.66 -7.22
CA PHE A 56 18.64 9.67 -6.58
C PHE A 56 17.51 9.21 -7.50
N ARG A 57 16.82 10.12 -8.20
CA ARG A 57 15.73 9.77 -9.11
C ARG A 57 16.20 8.85 -10.25
N ARG A 58 17.36 9.14 -10.84
CA ARG A 58 17.92 8.30 -11.91
C ARG A 58 18.40 6.95 -11.39
N LEU A 59 19.11 6.92 -10.26
CA LEU A 59 19.56 5.69 -9.60
C LEU A 59 18.39 4.81 -9.18
N TRP A 60 17.34 5.41 -8.64
CA TRP A 60 16.12 4.69 -8.27
C TRP A 60 15.43 4.08 -9.50
N THR A 61 15.43 4.79 -10.64
CA THR A 61 14.83 4.29 -11.89
C THR A 61 15.65 3.12 -12.47
N GLU A 62 16.98 3.23 -12.49
CA GLU A 62 17.89 2.15 -12.92
C GLU A 62 17.76 0.92 -12.01
N ARG A 63 17.77 1.11 -10.69
CA ARG A 63 17.55 0.02 -9.73
C ARG A 63 16.16 -0.59 -9.86
N GLN A 64 15.11 0.19 -10.11
CA GLN A 64 13.78 -0.34 -10.39
C GLN A 64 13.75 -1.24 -11.64
N SER A 65 14.55 -0.95 -12.67
CA SER A 65 14.67 -1.82 -13.84
C SER A 65 15.48 -3.09 -13.61
N GLU A 66 16.31 -3.13 -12.56
CA GLU A 66 17.13 -4.30 -12.19
C GLU A 66 16.53 -5.14 -11.04
N ILE A 67 15.42 -4.68 -10.42
CA ILE A 67 14.76 -5.34 -9.28
C ILE A 67 13.72 -6.40 -9.70
N ASP A 68 13.55 -6.65 -11.01
CA ASP A 68 12.55 -7.61 -11.52
C ASP A 68 12.81 -9.08 -11.13
N ASP A 69 13.98 -9.45 -10.59
CA ASP A 69 14.36 -10.86 -10.35
C ASP A 69 14.51 -11.32 -8.89
N HIS A 70 13.95 -10.61 -7.89
CA HIS A 70 14.03 -11.09 -6.49
C HIS A 70 12.70 -11.15 -5.76
N LYS A 71 11.95 -12.24 -6.03
CA LYS A 71 10.99 -12.82 -5.07
C LYS A 71 11.80 -13.43 -3.92
N PRO A 72 11.54 -13.09 -2.65
CA PRO A 72 12.21 -13.77 -1.54
C PRO A 72 11.93 -15.28 -1.59
N VAL A 73 12.99 -16.08 -1.47
CA VAL A 73 12.99 -17.53 -1.75
C VAL A 73 12.24 -18.36 -0.69
N SER A 74 11.87 -17.75 0.45
CA SER A 74 11.02 -18.39 1.46
C SER A 74 10.33 -17.34 2.34
N CYS A 75 9.09 -16.96 2.02
CA CYS A 75 8.21 -16.33 2.99
C CYS A 75 7.57 -17.41 3.87
N GLN A 76 7.54 -17.19 5.19
CA GLN A 76 6.67 -17.97 6.06
C GLN A 76 5.29 -17.36 5.99
N TYR A 77 4.28 -18.18 5.76
CA TYR A 77 2.91 -17.72 5.70
C TYR A 77 2.22 -17.98 7.04
N ALA A 78 1.63 -16.94 7.59
CA ALA A 78 0.67 -17.03 8.69
C ALA A 78 -0.73 -17.37 8.15
N ASN A 79 -1.55 -17.97 8.99
CA ASN A 79 -2.97 -18.18 8.78
C ASN A 79 -3.81 -17.33 9.76
N TYR A 80 -3.26 -16.19 10.18
CA TYR A 80 -3.91 -15.25 11.08
C TYR A 80 -3.51 -13.80 10.79
N ILE A 81 -4.35 -12.87 11.22
CA ILE A 81 -4.07 -11.43 11.33
C ILE A 81 -3.92 -11.03 12.79
N VAL A 82 -3.19 -9.94 13.06
CA VAL A 82 -2.90 -9.48 14.42
C VAL A 82 -3.67 -8.21 14.76
N TYR A 83 -4.33 -8.20 15.90
CA TYR A 83 -5.01 -7.04 16.44
C TYR A 83 -4.87 -6.96 17.96
N ASN A 84 -4.10 -5.97 18.41
CA ASN A 84 -3.75 -5.75 19.82
C ASN A 84 -2.98 -6.94 20.42
N ASN A 85 -2.02 -7.47 19.66
CA ASN A 85 -1.27 -8.69 19.94
C ASN A 85 -2.10 -9.99 20.03
N ASP A 86 -3.42 -9.93 19.82
CA ASP A 86 -4.26 -11.12 19.67
C ASP A 86 -4.21 -11.59 18.21
N PHE A 87 -4.18 -12.91 18.01
CA PHE A 87 -4.17 -13.55 16.70
C PHE A 87 -5.58 -13.98 16.29
N PHE A 88 -6.03 -13.54 15.12
CA PHE A 88 -7.35 -13.87 14.57
C PHE A 88 -7.19 -14.70 13.31
N PRO A 89 -7.82 -15.88 13.20
CA PRO A 89 -7.67 -16.74 12.05
C PRO A 89 -8.21 -16.07 10.77
N ILE A 90 -7.55 -16.36 9.65
CA ILE A 90 -7.97 -15.97 8.30
C ILE A 90 -7.98 -17.21 7.41
N GLU A 91 -9.02 -17.32 6.59
CA GLU A 91 -9.21 -18.41 5.63
C GLU A 91 -8.44 -18.10 4.33
N TRP A 92 -7.15 -17.83 4.47
CA TRP A 92 -6.23 -17.52 3.37
C TRP A 92 -4.83 -18.00 3.73
N ASP A 93 -4.16 -18.67 2.81
CA ASP A 93 -2.88 -19.36 3.03
C ASP A 93 -1.65 -18.48 2.74
N LYS A 94 -1.84 -17.26 2.22
CA LYS A 94 -0.77 -16.35 1.83
C LYS A 94 -0.79 -15.05 2.66
N VAL A 95 -0.59 -15.14 3.98
CA VAL A 95 -0.45 -13.95 4.83
C VAL A 95 0.96 -13.82 5.37
N VAL A 96 1.55 -12.62 5.31
CA VAL A 96 2.89 -12.33 5.84
C VAL A 96 2.80 -11.18 6.82
N LEU A 97 3.25 -11.40 8.06
CA LEU A 97 3.25 -10.39 9.12
C LEU A 97 4.51 -9.53 9.09
N TRP A 98 4.41 -8.27 9.53
CA TRP A 98 5.53 -7.32 9.59
C TRP A 98 6.77 -7.81 10.37
N SER A 99 6.62 -8.84 11.20
CA SER A 99 7.70 -9.46 11.99
C SER A 99 8.39 -10.63 11.30
N GLU A 100 7.87 -11.10 10.17
CA GLU A 100 8.34 -12.30 9.48
C GLU A 100 9.41 -12.00 8.41
N PRO A 101 10.24 -12.99 8.04
CA PRO A 101 11.16 -12.86 6.92
C PRO A 101 10.41 -12.54 5.61
N GLY A 102 10.89 -11.54 4.87
CA GLY A 102 10.26 -11.10 3.61
C GLY A 102 9.06 -10.16 3.79
N ALA A 103 8.75 -9.76 5.02
CA ALA A 103 7.64 -8.87 5.30
C ALA A 103 7.79 -7.45 4.75
N LEU A 104 6.66 -6.80 4.53
CA LEU A 104 6.55 -5.38 4.23
C LEU A 104 6.12 -4.65 5.49
N LYS A 105 7.01 -3.85 6.09
CA LYS A 105 6.75 -3.19 7.37
C LYS A 105 6.57 -1.68 7.19
N ALA A 106 5.57 -1.11 7.89
CA ALA A 106 5.42 0.33 8.02
C ALA A 106 6.51 0.92 8.92
N ASN A 107 7.12 2.02 8.49
CA ASN A 107 8.19 2.68 9.23
C ASN A 107 7.69 3.25 10.57
N PRO A 108 8.55 3.30 11.62
CA PRO A 108 8.25 4.06 12.81
C PRO A 108 7.87 5.52 12.49
N GLY A 109 6.93 6.09 13.25
CA GLY A 109 6.50 7.48 13.06
C GLY A 109 5.52 7.72 11.90
N THR A 110 5.03 6.67 11.23
CA THR A 110 4.06 6.75 10.13
C THR A 110 2.62 6.37 10.52
N HIS A 111 2.36 6.25 11.82
CA HIS A 111 1.08 5.82 12.38
C HIS A 111 0.87 6.43 13.77
N TYR A 112 -0.37 6.44 14.23
CA TYR A 112 -0.69 6.72 15.63
C TYR A 112 -0.43 5.47 16.48
N SER A 113 0.53 5.54 17.40
CA SER A 113 0.78 4.44 18.33
C SER A 113 -0.32 4.36 19.39
N TYR A 114 -0.80 3.14 19.60
CA TYR A 114 -1.70 2.75 20.69
C TYR A 114 -1.10 1.60 21.51
N ALA A 115 0.23 1.45 21.47
CA ALA A 115 0.92 0.46 22.29
C ALA A 115 0.61 0.67 23.79
N GLY A 116 0.34 -0.42 24.50
CA GLY A 116 0.01 -0.39 25.93
C GLY A 116 -1.34 0.25 26.27
N ARG A 117 -2.20 0.53 25.28
CA ARG A 117 -3.56 1.06 25.49
C ARG A 117 -4.61 -0.05 25.40
N PRO A 118 -5.82 0.16 25.92
CA PRO A 118 -6.94 -0.73 25.66
C PRO A 118 -7.17 -0.95 24.16
N LYS A 119 -7.75 -2.10 23.82
CA LYS A 119 -8.04 -2.51 22.44
C LYS A 119 -8.80 -1.41 21.69
N ARG A 120 -8.23 -0.93 20.59
CA ARG A 120 -8.72 0.24 19.82
C ARG A 120 -10.02 -0.11 19.13
N ASN A 121 -11.14 0.54 19.44
CA ASN A 121 -12.40 0.33 18.72
C ASN A 121 -12.28 0.72 17.22
N ILE A 122 -12.42 -0.25 16.33
CA ILE A 122 -12.41 -0.09 14.86
C ILE A 122 -13.86 -0.06 14.39
N ARG A 123 -14.25 0.98 13.64
CA ARG A 123 -15.61 1.13 13.13
C ARG A 123 -15.77 0.67 11.69
N TYR A 124 -14.76 0.87 10.85
CA TYR A 124 -14.87 0.51 9.45
C TYR A 124 -13.55 0.18 8.79
N PHE A 125 -13.62 -0.54 7.68
CA PHE A 125 -12.49 -0.95 6.86
C PHE A 125 -12.48 -0.17 5.54
N VAL A 126 -11.33 0.36 5.14
CA VAL A 126 -11.19 1.20 3.94
C VAL A 126 -10.38 0.47 2.87
N ASN A 127 -10.98 0.31 1.71
CA ASN A 127 -10.36 -0.27 0.52
C ASN A 127 -9.71 0.82 -0.33
N HIS A 128 -8.47 0.55 -0.74
CA HIS A 128 -7.68 1.38 -1.64
C HIS A 128 -7.12 0.53 -2.78
N TRP A 129 -6.88 1.16 -3.93
CA TRP A 129 -5.85 0.69 -4.84
C TRP A 129 -4.57 1.49 -4.60
N ASP A 130 -3.42 0.87 -4.87
CA ASP A 130 -2.13 1.49 -4.55
C ASP A 130 -1.52 2.36 -5.67
N VAL A 131 -2.04 2.26 -6.91
CA VAL A 131 -1.44 2.88 -8.11
C VAL A 131 0.00 2.42 -8.33
N CYS A 132 0.34 1.21 -7.90
CA CYS A 132 1.65 0.58 -8.00
C CYS A 132 1.56 -0.75 -8.75
N LEU A 133 2.73 -1.28 -9.13
CA LEU A 133 2.86 -2.55 -9.88
C LEU A 133 2.97 -3.78 -8.96
N SER A 134 3.29 -3.59 -7.68
CA SER A 134 3.45 -4.65 -6.68
C SER A 134 3.29 -4.11 -5.26
N SER A 135 2.97 -4.99 -4.31
CA SER A 135 2.87 -4.63 -2.90
C SER A 135 4.19 -4.10 -2.34
N LYS A 136 5.33 -4.65 -2.79
CA LYS A 136 6.67 -4.18 -2.42
C LYS A 136 6.90 -2.72 -2.87
N SER A 137 6.46 -2.38 -4.08
CA SER A 137 6.53 -1.00 -4.59
C SER A 137 5.64 -0.06 -3.77
N CYS A 138 4.40 -0.47 -3.48
CA CYS A 138 3.47 0.26 -2.63
C CYS A 138 4.05 0.53 -1.24
N ALA A 139 4.53 -0.50 -0.53
CA ALA A 139 5.13 -0.35 0.78
C ALA A 139 6.33 0.62 0.77
N SER A 140 7.16 0.58 -0.27
CA SER A 140 8.25 1.54 -0.45
C SER A 140 7.75 2.97 -0.60
N VAL A 141 6.70 3.20 -1.39
CA VAL A 141 6.08 4.52 -1.60
C VAL A 141 5.45 5.05 -0.31
N LEU A 142 4.69 4.22 0.41
CA LEU A 142 4.08 4.59 1.69
C LEU A 142 5.15 5.04 2.69
N ASN A 143 6.20 4.23 2.86
CA ASN A 143 7.31 4.52 3.75
C ASN A 143 8.05 5.81 3.38
N LYS A 144 8.33 6.04 2.09
CA LYS A 144 8.96 7.29 1.61
C LYS A 144 8.11 8.52 1.84
N ARG A 145 6.78 8.37 1.77
CA ARG A 145 5.82 9.45 1.99
C ARG A 145 5.53 9.70 3.47
N GLY A 146 6.08 8.87 4.37
CA GLY A 146 5.82 8.95 5.80
C GLY A 146 4.37 8.60 6.17
N ILE A 147 3.72 7.74 5.38
CA ILE A 147 2.35 7.28 5.61
C ILE A 147 2.32 5.74 5.68
N SER A 148 1.18 5.17 6.05
CA SER A 148 1.05 3.72 6.26
C SER A 148 -0.38 3.25 5.95
N SER A 149 -0.50 1.95 5.68
CA SER A 149 -1.75 1.20 5.60
C SER A 149 -1.57 -0.11 6.35
N HIS A 150 -2.62 -0.65 6.98
CA HIS A 150 -2.52 -1.87 7.78
C HIS A 150 -2.17 -3.09 6.93
N PHE A 151 -2.79 -3.18 5.75
CA PHE A 151 -2.63 -4.31 4.85
C PHE A 151 -2.23 -3.84 3.45
N VAL A 152 -1.51 -4.69 2.73
CA VAL A 152 -1.27 -4.57 1.29
C VAL A 152 -1.50 -5.94 0.64
N ILE A 153 -2.21 -5.99 -0.49
CA ILE A 153 -2.50 -7.25 -1.22
C ILE A 153 -1.77 -7.23 -2.56
N ASP A 154 -0.90 -8.21 -2.81
CA ASP A 154 -0.10 -8.28 -4.04
C ASP A 154 -0.87 -8.90 -5.21
N ASN A 155 -0.28 -8.91 -6.40
CA ASN A 155 -0.91 -9.43 -7.62
C ASN A 155 -1.35 -10.90 -7.50
N ASP A 156 -0.61 -11.71 -6.75
CA ASP A 156 -0.87 -13.14 -6.54
C ASP A 156 -1.76 -13.42 -5.31
N GLY A 157 -2.40 -12.39 -4.76
CA GLY A 157 -3.24 -12.48 -3.58
C GLY A 157 -2.49 -12.58 -2.25
N THR A 158 -1.16 -12.48 -2.22
CA THR A 158 -0.42 -12.42 -0.95
C THR A 158 -0.82 -11.18 -0.14
N ILE A 159 -1.25 -11.38 1.11
CA ILE A 159 -1.62 -10.32 2.04
C ILE A 159 -0.44 -10.04 2.97
N TYR A 160 0.06 -8.81 2.95
CA TYR A 160 1.05 -8.33 3.90
C TYR A 160 0.38 -7.49 4.98
N GLN A 161 0.46 -7.91 6.24
CA GLN A 161 0.09 -7.05 7.36
C GLN A 161 1.31 -6.24 7.79
N THR A 162 1.28 -4.92 7.54
CA THR A 162 2.47 -4.08 7.70
C THR A 162 2.67 -3.49 9.10
N LEU A 163 1.63 -3.55 9.93
CA LEU A 163 1.60 -3.19 11.34
C LEU A 163 0.34 -3.77 12.03
N ASP A 164 0.37 -3.85 13.37
CA ASP A 164 -0.77 -4.27 14.18
C ASP A 164 -1.98 -3.33 13.98
N MET A 165 -3.18 -3.91 13.81
CA MET A 165 -4.46 -3.18 13.74
C MET A 165 -4.75 -2.30 14.97
N GLN A 166 -4.10 -2.55 16.11
CA GLN A 166 -4.18 -1.70 17.29
C GLN A 166 -3.73 -0.27 16.99
N HIS A 167 -2.78 -0.08 16.08
CA HIS A 167 -2.28 1.23 15.68
C HIS A 167 -3.18 1.90 14.64
N GLY A 168 -3.22 3.23 14.63
CA GLY A 168 -3.96 3.98 13.61
C GLY A 168 -3.06 4.33 12.43
N ALA A 169 -3.10 3.55 11.36
CA ALA A 169 -2.35 3.83 10.13
C ALA A 169 -2.81 5.14 9.45
N TRP A 170 -1.95 5.75 8.64
CA TRP A 170 -2.22 7.04 8.00
C TRP A 170 -2.62 6.89 6.52
N HIS A 171 -3.80 6.30 6.27
CA HIS A 171 -4.24 5.91 4.92
C HIS A 171 -5.44 6.73 4.38
N ALA A 172 -6.37 7.14 5.24
CA ALA A 172 -7.68 7.68 4.89
C ALA A 172 -7.78 9.23 4.82
N GLY A 173 -6.63 9.91 4.73
CA GLY A 173 -6.54 11.36 4.50
C GLY A 173 -7.00 12.29 5.62
N SER A 174 -7.54 11.77 6.73
CA SER A 174 -7.87 12.56 7.92
C SER A 174 -7.64 11.77 9.19
N GLU A 175 -7.20 12.44 10.26
CA GLU A 175 -6.99 11.84 11.58
C GLU A 175 -8.24 11.11 12.09
N ARG A 176 -9.41 11.75 11.92
CA ARG A 176 -10.70 11.20 12.35
C ARG A 176 -11.01 9.86 11.67
N ALA A 177 -10.70 9.75 10.37
CA ALA A 177 -10.89 8.51 9.65
C ALA A 177 -9.83 7.47 10.04
N ASN A 178 -8.55 7.83 9.93
CA ASN A 178 -7.40 6.99 10.26
C ASN A 178 -7.52 6.29 11.63
N ARG A 179 -7.91 7.04 12.66
CA ARG A 179 -8.02 6.50 14.03
C ARG A 179 -9.18 5.53 14.20
N ALA A 180 -10.22 5.64 13.38
CA ALA A 180 -11.42 4.81 13.47
C ALA A 180 -11.40 3.60 12.52
N SER A 181 -10.42 3.51 11.63
CA SER A 181 -10.40 2.51 10.56
C SER A 181 -9.17 1.60 10.55
N VAL A 182 -9.32 0.55 9.76
CA VAL A 182 -8.22 -0.25 9.20
C VAL A 182 -8.24 -0.07 7.68
N GLY A 183 -7.07 -0.07 7.04
CA GLY A 183 -6.93 0.14 5.60
C GLY A 183 -6.23 -1.02 4.89
N VAL A 184 -6.60 -1.25 3.63
CA VAL A 184 -5.86 -2.13 2.71
C VAL A 184 -5.53 -1.41 1.42
N GLU A 185 -4.30 -1.56 0.95
CA GLU A 185 -3.83 -1.12 -0.36
C GLU A 185 -3.75 -2.34 -1.29
N ILE A 186 -4.63 -2.43 -2.29
CA ILE A 186 -4.64 -3.56 -3.22
C ILE A 186 -3.81 -3.19 -4.44
N THR A 187 -2.85 -4.05 -4.79
CA THR A 187 -1.98 -3.80 -5.94
C THR A 187 -2.78 -3.65 -7.22
N ASN A 188 -2.63 -2.47 -7.84
CA ASN A 188 -3.24 -2.11 -9.10
C ASN A 188 -2.64 -0.80 -9.63
N ALA A 189 -2.05 -0.85 -10.83
CA ALA A 189 -1.39 0.30 -11.44
C ALA A 189 -2.35 1.31 -12.11
N TYR A 190 -3.66 1.06 -12.02
CA TYR A 190 -4.79 1.85 -12.51
C TYR A 190 -4.83 2.06 -14.03
N TYR A 191 -3.78 2.58 -14.65
CA TYR A 191 -3.84 2.97 -16.07
C TYR A 191 -3.68 1.78 -17.03
N PRO A 192 -4.53 1.64 -18.08
CA PRO A 192 -4.46 0.53 -19.03
C PRO A 192 -3.12 0.39 -19.76
N LYS A 193 -2.36 1.49 -19.90
CA LYS A 193 -1.01 1.46 -20.49
C LYS A 193 -0.01 0.55 -19.75
N TYR A 194 -0.32 0.08 -18.54
CA TYR A 194 0.52 -0.83 -17.76
C TYR A 194 0.13 -2.31 -17.93
N GLN A 195 -0.86 -2.63 -18.77
CA GLN A 195 -1.28 -4.01 -19.05
C GLN A 195 -0.11 -4.89 -19.50
N ASP A 196 0.68 -4.41 -20.47
CA ASP A 196 1.82 -5.13 -21.03
C ASP A 196 2.88 -5.47 -19.98
N TRP A 197 3.03 -4.63 -18.94
CA TRP A 197 3.94 -4.92 -17.84
C TRP A 197 3.49 -6.16 -17.07
N TYR A 198 2.20 -6.29 -16.77
CA TYR A 198 1.67 -7.46 -16.06
C TYR A 198 1.80 -8.75 -16.87
N ILE A 199 1.51 -8.68 -18.18
CA ILE A 199 1.67 -9.82 -19.09
C ILE A 199 3.13 -10.26 -19.14
N LYS A 200 4.06 -9.33 -19.36
CA LYS A 200 5.50 -9.61 -19.44
C LYS A 200 6.06 -10.22 -18.14
N ASN A 201 5.50 -9.84 -17.00
CA ASN A 201 5.91 -10.33 -15.68
C ASN A 201 5.15 -11.58 -15.21
N GLY A 202 4.38 -12.22 -16.11
CA GLY A 202 3.74 -13.51 -15.85
C GLY A 202 2.50 -13.45 -14.97
N PHE A 203 1.91 -12.26 -14.77
CA PHE A 203 0.64 -12.10 -14.06
C PHE A 203 -0.59 -12.25 -14.98
N GLY A 204 -0.37 -12.23 -16.29
CA GLY A 204 -1.43 -12.27 -17.29
C GLY A 204 -2.11 -10.92 -17.49
N GLU A 205 -3.26 -10.95 -18.17
CA GLU A 205 -4.09 -9.77 -18.39
C GLU A 205 -4.92 -9.43 -17.16
N ARG A 206 -4.87 -8.16 -16.72
CA ARG A 206 -5.84 -7.63 -15.76
C ARG A 206 -7.18 -7.39 -16.42
N PRO A 207 -8.31 -7.60 -15.70
CA PRO A 207 -9.61 -7.11 -16.14
C PRO A 207 -9.59 -5.61 -16.41
N LEU A 208 -10.46 -5.13 -17.31
CA LEU A 208 -10.72 -3.70 -17.48
C LEU A 208 -12.04 -3.34 -16.80
N VAL A 209 -12.03 -2.23 -16.06
CA VAL A 209 -13.23 -1.60 -15.55
C VAL A 209 -13.62 -0.48 -16.49
N GLU A 210 -14.81 -0.60 -17.06
CA GLU A 210 -15.40 0.39 -17.94
C GLU A 210 -16.64 1.01 -17.29
N ASN A 211 -16.96 2.24 -17.67
CA ASN A 211 -18.18 2.94 -17.26
C ASN A 211 -18.36 3.13 -15.74
N ALA A 212 -17.26 3.11 -14.96
CA ALA A 212 -17.31 3.44 -13.55
C ALA A 212 -17.58 4.94 -13.34
N TRP A 213 -18.32 5.25 -12.27
CA TRP A 213 -18.60 6.61 -11.84
C TRP A 213 -18.14 6.78 -10.40
N VAL A 214 -17.57 7.95 -10.08
CA VAL A 214 -17.33 8.39 -8.70
C VAL A 214 -17.58 9.88 -8.61
N HIS A 215 -18.23 10.34 -7.54
CA HIS A 215 -18.54 11.77 -7.31
C HIS A 215 -19.20 12.45 -8.51
N HIS A 216 -20.18 11.77 -9.13
CA HIS A 216 -20.88 12.22 -10.35
C HIS A 216 -19.98 12.40 -11.58
N THR A 217 -18.76 11.87 -11.56
CA THR A 217 -17.81 11.95 -12.67
C THR A 217 -17.58 10.55 -13.22
N LYS A 218 -17.77 10.40 -14.53
CA LYS A 218 -17.41 9.17 -15.24
C LYS A 218 -15.89 9.07 -15.32
N LEU A 219 -15.35 7.92 -14.95
CA LEU A 219 -13.92 7.64 -15.07
C LEU A 219 -13.61 7.07 -16.46
N GLU A 220 -12.44 7.41 -16.99
CA GLU A 220 -11.87 6.71 -18.14
C GLU A 220 -11.62 5.24 -17.80
N PRO A 221 -11.63 4.31 -18.78
CA PRO A 221 -11.31 2.91 -18.54
C PRO A 221 -10.00 2.72 -17.78
N PHE A 222 -10.01 1.81 -16.80
CA PHE A 222 -8.86 1.54 -15.93
C PHE A 222 -8.74 0.04 -15.62
N LEU A 223 -7.57 -0.37 -15.14
CA LEU A 223 -7.29 -1.74 -14.76
C LEU A 223 -8.10 -2.14 -13.52
N GLY A 224 -8.80 -3.26 -13.58
CA GLY A 224 -9.44 -3.94 -12.47
C GLY A 224 -8.49 -4.85 -11.70
N PHE A 225 -8.99 -5.46 -10.63
CA PHE A 225 -8.24 -6.42 -9.82
C PHE A 225 -8.30 -7.83 -10.41
N TYR A 226 -7.29 -8.64 -10.14
CA TYR A 226 -7.35 -10.07 -10.47
C TYR A 226 -8.38 -10.78 -9.58
N PRO A 227 -9.04 -11.85 -10.07
CA PRO A 227 -9.95 -12.66 -9.25
C PRO A 227 -9.31 -13.14 -7.94
N GLN A 228 -8.03 -13.56 -7.98
CA GLN A 228 -7.33 -14.02 -6.79
C GLN A 228 -7.10 -12.90 -5.74
N GLN A 229 -6.99 -11.65 -6.17
CA GLN A 229 -6.93 -10.51 -5.25
C GLN A 229 -8.28 -10.26 -4.59
N ILE A 230 -9.38 -10.48 -5.32
CA ILE A 230 -10.74 -10.37 -4.79
C ILE A 230 -11.00 -11.45 -3.74
N GLU A 231 -10.60 -12.71 -3.99
CA GLU A 231 -10.71 -13.79 -2.99
C GLU A 231 -9.87 -13.52 -1.74
N ALA A 232 -8.62 -13.03 -1.90
CA ALA A 232 -7.79 -12.60 -0.78
C ALA A 232 -8.47 -11.48 0.03
N LEU A 233 -9.09 -10.52 -0.66
CA LEU A 233 -9.80 -9.42 -0.03
C LEU A 233 -11.05 -9.91 0.73
N LYS A 234 -11.83 -10.83 0.16
CA LYS A 234 -12.98 -11.46 0.84
C LYS A 234 -12.53 -12.17 2.11
N ALA A 235 -11.48 -12.98 2.05
CA ALA A 235 -10.92 -13.65 3.22
C ALA A 235 -10.46 -12.66 4.29
N LEU A 236 -9.80 -11.56 3.88
CA LEU A 236 -9.42 -10.49 4.78
C LEU A 236 -10.63 -9.81 5.43
N TRP A 237 -11.68 -9.50 4.68
CA TRP A 237 -12.91 -8.92 5.22
C TRP A 237 -13.60 -9.87 6.22
N LYS A 238 -13.64 -11.18 5.94
CA LYS A 238 -14.13 -12.20 6.88
C LYS A 238 -13.33 -12.16 8.20
N ALA A 239 -12.00 -12.12 8.14
CA ALA A 239 -11.15 -12.04 9.32
C ALA A 239 -11.32 -10.72 10.09
N ILE A 240 -11.46 -9.59 9.39
CA ILE A 240 -11.70 -8.27 9.99
C ILE A 240 -13.04 -8.24 10.72
N HIS A 241 -14.11 -8.76 10.11
CA HIS A 241 -15.41 -8.88 10.75
C HIS A 241 -15.31 -9.70 12.05
N LYS A 242 -14.72 -10.90 11.98
CA LYS A 242 -14.51 -11.77 13.16
C LYS A 242 -13.68 -11.09 14.26
N ALA A 243 -12.66 -10.32 13.89
CA ALA A 243 -11.74 -9.69 14.85
C ALA A 243 -12.29 -8.42 15.52
N THR A 244 -13.17 -7.69 14.82
CA THR A 244 -13.59 -6.33 15.21
C THR A 244 -15.09 -6.20 15.49
N GLY A 245 -15.92 -7.08 14.93
CA GLY A 245 -17.37 -7.01 15.00
C GLY A 245 -18.01 -5.96 14.07
N ILE A 246 -17.26 -5.33 13.16
CA ILE A 246 -17.85 -4.41 12.17
C ILE A 246 -18.80 -5.19 11.25
N PRO A 247 -20.02 -4.71 10.95
CA PRO A 247 -21.00 -5.47 10.17
C PRO A 247 -20.60 -5.56 8.69
N TYR A 248 -21.14 -6.56 7.98
CA TYR A 248 -21.07 -6.66 6.52
C TYR A 248 -22.00 -5.64 5.84
N GLU A 249 -21.72 -4.36 6.08
CA GLU A 249 -22.47 -3.24 5.51
C GLU A 249 -21.54 -2.35 4.67
N THR A 250 -22.08 -1.75 3.62
CA THR A 250 -21.44 -0.68 2.85
C THR A 250 -22.47 0.43 2.58
N PRO A 251 -22.07 1.69 2.39
CA PRO A 251 -23.00 2.73 1.95
C PRO A 251 -23.66 2.37 0.62
N LEU A 252 -24.97 2.57 0.52
CA LEU A 252 -25.77 2.26 -0.66
C LEU A 252 -26.38 3.51 -1.28
N ASN A 253 -26.57 3.49 -2.60
CA ASN A 253 -27.35 4.49 -3.30
C ASN A 253 -28.87 4.19 -3.21
N GLN A 254 -29.68 5.06 -3.79
CA GLN A 254 -31.15 4.93 -3.78
C GLN A 254 -31.71 3.66 -4.46
N PHE A 255 -30.89 2.98 -5.27
CA PHE A 255 -31.24 1.73 -5.96
C PHE A 255 -30.75 0.49 -5.21
N GLY A 256 -30.15 0.65 -4.02
CA GLY A 256 -29.63 -0.45 -3.22
C GLY A 256 -28.28 -0.99 -3.70
N ASN A 257 -27.61 -0.34 -4.66
CA ASN A 257 -26.24 -0.71 -5.08
C ASN A 257 -25.20 0.05 -4.24
N THR A 258 -23.96 -0.46 -4.20
CA THR A 258 -22.83 0.26 -3.56
C THR A 258 -22.81 1.72 -4.00
N SER A 259 -22.80 2.65 -3.04
CA SER A 259 -22.71 4.08 -3.33
C SER A 259 -21.40 4.38 -4.04
N THR A 260 -21.40 5.39 -4.90
CA THR A 260 -20.20 5.86 -5.62
C THR A 260 -19.82 7.28 -5.22
N GLN A 261 -20.33 7.73 -4.07
CA GLN A 261 -20.29 9.12 -3.64
C GLN A 261 -19.50 9.28 -2.35
N TYR A 262 -19.22 10.52 -1.96
CA TYR A 262 -18.77 10.82 -0.61
C TYR A 262 -19.92 10.62 0.38
N GLU A 263 -19.66 9.86 1.44
CA GLU A 263 -20.67 9.44 2.41
C GLU A 263 -20.38 10.04 3.77
N GLN A 264 -20.93 11.23 4.03
CA GLN A 264 -20.60 12.02 5.23
C GLN A 264 -20.71 11.21 6.54
N ARG A 265 -21.66 10.28 6.62
CA ARG A 265 -21.88 9.42 7.80
C ARG A 265 -20.63 8.60 8.17
N VAL A 266 -19.79 8.24 7.20
CA VAL A 266 -18.57 7.43 7.39
C VAL A 266 -17.53 8.18 8.25
N PRO A 267 -16.93 9.29 7.79
CA PRO A 267 -16.01 10.04 8.62
C PRO A 267 -16.70 10.66 9.84
N TYR A 268 -18.03 10.90 9.81
CA TYR A 268 -18.74 11.56 10.90
C TYR A 268 -19.16 10.65 12.07
N GLY A 269 -18.72 9.40 12.11
CA GLY A 269 -18.98 8.55 13.28
C GLY A 269 -20.30 7.77 13.24
N LYS A 270 -21.07 7.87 12.15
CA LYS A 270 -22.46 7.37 12.06
C LYS A 270 -22.61 6.17 11.12
N PHE A 271 -21.51 5.46 10.90
CA PHE A 271 -21.43 4.28 10.04
C PHE A 271 -20.37 3.30 10.59
N SER A 272 -20.64 2.02 10.39
CA SER A 272 -19.73 0.90 10.65
C SER A 272 -19.85 -0.09 9.49
N GLY A 273 -18.74 -0.69 9.05
CA GLY A 273 -18.73 -1.64 7.93
C GLY A 273 -17.54 -1.45 6.97
N PHE A 274 -17.73 -1.76 5.70
CA PHE A 274 -16.69 -1.75 4.66
C PHE A 274 -16.93 -0.60 3.69
N VAL A 275 -15.88 0.13 3.33
CA VAL A 275 -15.98 1.32 2.48
C VAL A 275 -14.83 1.42 1.49
N SER A 276 -15.03 2.17 0.42
CA SER A 276 -13.97 2.70 -0.44
C SER A 276 -13.45 4.05 0.09
N HIS A 277 -12.22 4.43 -0.25
CA HIS A 277 -11.68 5.73 0.15
C HIS A 277 -12.52 6.93 -0.34
N TYR A 278 -13.17 6.82 -1.49
CA TYR A 278 -14.07 7.85 -2.02
C TYR A 278 -15.29 8.07 -1.11
N HIS A 279 -15.76 7.06 -0.37
CA HIS A 279 -16.79 7.25 0.66
C HIS A 279 -16.31 8.16 1.79
N VAL A 280 -14.99 8.22 2.03
CA VAL A 280 -14.35 8.99 3.10
C VAL A 280 -13.89 10.38 2.63
N SER A 281 -13.60 10.56 1.33
CA SER A 281 -13.05 11.80 0.79
C SER A 281 -13.56 12.14 -0.61
N LYS A 282 -14.08 13.37 -0.77
CA LYS A 282 -14.51 13.93 -2.06
C LYS A 282 -13.39 14.08 -3.10
N ARG A 283 -12.12 13.97 -2.68
CA ARG A 283 -10.94 14.13 -3.56
C ARG A 283 -10.38 12.80 -4.04
N LYS A 284 -11.00 11.70 -3.62
CA LYS A 284 -10.52 10.34 -3.85
C LYS A 284 -11.48 9.61 -4.76
N ILE A 285 -10.90 8.74 -5.58
CA ILE A 285 -11.63 7.89 -6.53
C ILE A 285 -11.40 6.40 -6.25
N ASP A 286 -10.46 6.07 -5.38
CA ASP A 286 -10.25 4.71 -4.91
C ASP A 286 -11.39 4.30 -3.96
N CYS A 287 -11.99 3.13 -4.07
CA CYS A 287 -11.71 2.03 -4.98
C CYS A 287 -12.84 1.86 -6.01
N ALA A 288 -12.97 2.78 -6.98
CA ALA A 288 -13.98 2.69 -8.04
C ALA A 288 -14.02 1.31 -8.71
N GLY A 289 -15.22 0.85 -9.07
CA GLY A 289 -15.42 -0.46 -9.68
C GLY A 289 -15.40 -1.65 -8.71
N LEU A 290 -15.02 -1.45 -7.44
CA LEU A 290 -15.18 -2.47 -6.41
C LEU A 290 -16.62 -2.46 -5.89
N ASP A 291 -17.42 -3.44 -6.30
CA ASP A 291 -18.80 -3.59 -5.84
C ASP A 291 -18.86 -4.27 -4.47
N ILE A 292 -18.63 -3.47 -3.42
CA ILE A 292 -18.51 -3.96 -2.05
C ILE A 292 -19.77 -4.72 -1.62
N LYS A 293 -20.97 -4.24 -1.98
CA LYS A 293 -22.24 -4.89 -1.61
C LYS A 293 -22.26 -6.33 -2.12
N THR A 294 -22.09 -6.52 -3.42
CA THR A 294 -22.12 -7.85 -4.05
C THR A 294 -21.07 -8.77 -3.41
N LEU A 295 -19.85 -8.27 -3.22
CA LEU A 295 -18.78 -9.06 -2.59
C LEU A 295 -19.04 -9.41 -1.12
N LEU A 296 -19.78 -8.58 -0.39
CA LEU A 296 -20.22 -8.87 0.99
C LEU A 296 -21.36 -9.88 1.02
N GLU A 297 -22.31 -9.80 0.07
CA GLU A 297 -23.38 -10.79 -0.09
C GLU A 297 -22.78 -12.17 -0.41
N ASP A 298 -21.82 -12.24 -1.35
CA ASP A 298 -21.08 -13.47 -1.65
C ASP A 298 -20.40 -14.06 -0.40
N ILE A 299 -19.92 -13.22 0.53
CA ILE A 299 -19.28 -13.65 1.79
C ILE A 299 -20.29 -14.26 2.77
N GLU A 300 -21.52 -13.75 2.82
CA GLU A 300 -22.57 -14.23 3.72
C GLU A 300 -23.22 -15.53 3.24
N GLU A 301 -23.18 -15.79 1.93
CA GLU A 301 -23.66 -17.02 1.32
C GLU A 301 -22.65 -18.19 1.38
N ASP A 302 -21.35 -17.89 1.56
CA ASP A 302 -20.20 -18.81 1.67
C ASP A 302 -19.92 -19.29 3.12
#